data_AF-K9ZLG1-F1
#
_entry.id   AF-K9ZLG1-F1
#
_cell.length_a   1.000
_cell.length_b   1.000
_cell.length_c   1.000
_cell.angle_alpha   90.00
_cell.angle_beta   90.00
_cell.angle_gamma   90.00
#
_symmetry.space_group_name_H-M   'P 1'
#
loop_
_entity.id
_entity.type
_entity.pdbx_description
1 polymer ?
#
loop_
_entity_poly.entity_id
_entity_poly.type
_entity_poly.pdbx_seq_one_letter_code
_entity_poly.pdbx_strand_id
1 'polypeptide(L)'
;MLDLAKIQTLAQEYSPQELFAALVWQRRFNEFNGEEVIRDLTLHSDLWMSFLFTKPIFAPDEHGLSFGGLVDTLLAMANYRPMPESSMIHFVAYPGDTLYILTENQDTIVSQLLDLGKKWRADSVDITDGNNEEYGLRLQRRLQMRLQGGLEGESFWEQRDGVVIAYWWD
;
A
#
# COMPACT_ATOMS: atom_id res chain seq x y z
N MET A 1 -24.57 8.83 5.86
CA MET A 1 -24.72 8.81 4.39
C MET A 1 -23.49 9.48 3.83
N LEU A 2 -22.84 8.88 2.84
CA LEU A 2 -21.62 9.42 2.22
C LEU A 2 -21.91 10.79 1.60
N ASP A 3 -21.08 11.78 1.87
CA ASP A 3 -21.14 13.08 1.23
C ASP A 3 -20.42 13.01 -0.13
N LEU A 4 -21.20 12.81 -1.19
CA LEU A 4 -20.67 12.63 -2.54
C LEU A 4 -19.89 13.85 -3.03
N ALA A 5 -20.30 15.07 -2.66
CA ALA A 5 -19.63 16.29 -3.09
C ALA A 5 -18.24 16.36 -2.46
N LYS A 6 -18.14 16.08 -1.16
CA LYS A 6 -16.86 16.01 -0.46
C LYS A 6 -15.94 14.94 -1.05
N ILE A 7 -16.47 13.76 -1.41
CA ILE A 7 -15.69 12.69 -2.05
C ILE A 7 -15.14 13.14 -3.40
N GLN A 8 -15.98 13.80 -4.22
CA GLN A 8 -15.56 14.31 -5.53
C GLN A 8 -14.47 15.36 -5.41
N THR A 9 -14.59 16.30 -4.46
CA THR A 9 -13.55 17.30 -4.20
C THR A 9 -12.23 16.64 -3.80
N LEU A 10 -12.24 15.71 -2.85
CA LEU A 10 -11.02 15.02 -2.42
C LEU A 10 -10.38 14.22 -3.57
N ALA A 11 -11.18 13.56 -4.42
CA ALA A 11 -10.68 12.82 -5.58
C ALA A 11 -10.08 13.72 -6.68
N GLN A 12 -10.43 15.01 -6.68
CA GLN A 12 -9.85 16.02 -7.58
C GLN A 12 -8.59 16.67 -6.99
N GLU A 13 -8.55 16.83 -5.66
CA GLU A 13 -7.45 17.49 -4.95
C GLU A 13 -6.28 16.57 -4.63
N TYR A 14 -6.53 15.27 -4.47
CA TYR A 14 -5.52 14.30 -4.04
C TYR A 14 -5.45 13.10 -4.98
N SER A 15 -4.22 12.72 -5.30
CA SER A 15 -3.92 11.46 -5.97
C SER A 15 -4.24 10.25 -5.07
N PRO A 16 -4.50 9.06 -5.65
CA PRO A 16 -4.63 7.83 -4.87
C PRO A 16 -3.45 7.57 -3.93
N GLN A 17 -2.23 7.92 -4.34
CA GLN A 17 -1.00 7.77 -3.56
C GLN A 17 -0.99 8.68 -2.33
N GLU A 18 -1.43 9.93 -2.45
CA GLU A 18 -1.54 10.84 -1.30
C GLU A 18 -2.57 10.35 -0.29
N LEU A 19 -3.68 9.77 -0.76
CA LEU A 19 -4.69 9.16 0.12
C LEU A 19 -4.13 7.94 0.85
N PHE A 20 -3.39 7.06 0.17
CA PHE A 20 -2.70 5.94 0.82
C PHE A 20 -1.57 6.40 1.74
N ALA A 21 -0.82 7.44 1.38
CA ALA A 21 0.20 8.03 2.24
C ALA A 21 -0.41 8.51 3.56
N ALA A 22 -1.56 9.18 3.50
CA ALA A 22 -2.28 9.62 4.69
C ALA A 22 -2.71 8.45 5.59
N LEU A 23 -3.14 7.32 5.00
CA LEU A 23 -3.48 6.11 5.76
C LEU A 23 -2.25 5.49 6.43
N VAL A 24 -1.11 5.42 5.74
CA VAL A 24 0.16 4.93 6.31
C VAL A 24 0.64 5.85 7.43
N TRP A 25 0.67 7.16 7.19
CA TRP A 25 1.16 8.17 8.13
C TRP A 25 0.50 8.05 9.51
N GLN A 26 -0.81 7.76 9.53
CA GLN A 26 -1.60 7.64 10.76
C GLN A 26 -1.31 6.35 11.56
N ARG A 27 -0.54 5.41 10.99
CA ARG A 27 -0.35 4.08 11.57
C ARG A 27 0.91 4.00 12.40
N ARG A 28 0.73 3.47 13.62
CA ARG A 28 1.79 3.14 14.57
C ARG A 28 1.39 1.87 15.29
N PHE A 29 2.24 0.87 15.26
CA PHE A 29 2.04 -0.43 15.94
C PHE A 29 3.40 -1.14 16.01
N ASN A 30 3.64 -1.95 17.04
CA ASN A 30 4.92 -2.63 17.24
C ASN A 30 6.11 -1.67 17.06
N GLU A 31 7.03 -2.00 16.14
CA GLU A 31 8.15 -1.13 15.75
C GLU A 31 7.87 -0.30 14.48
N PHE A 32 6.69 -0.46 13.87
CA PHE A 32 6.26 0.27 12.70
C PHE A 32 5.93 1.73 13.02
N ASN A 33 6.53 2.64 12.24
CA ASN A 33 6.30 4.07 12.31
C ASN A 33 5.93 4.64 10.93
N GLY A 34 4.63 4.83 10.69
CA GLY A 34 4.13 5.29 9.40
C GLY A 34 4.62 6.67 8.98
N GLU A 35 4.86 7.58 9.92
CA GLU A 35 5.43 8.90 9.63
C GLU A 35 6.86 8.80 9.10
N GLU A 36 7.68 7.91 9.66
CA GLU A 36 9.03 7.66 9.17
C GLU A 36 9.02 7.02 7.78
N VAL A 37 8.16 6.02 7.58
CA VAL A 37 8.00 5.35 6.28
C VAL A 37 7.60 6.36 5.19
N ILE A 38 6.60 7.20 5.43
CA ILE A 38 6.17 8.19 4.42
C ILE A 38 7.22 9.27 4.19
N ARG A 39 7.92 9.72 5.22
CA ARG A 39 9.03 10.66 5.05
C ARG A 39 10.11 10.07 4.16
N ASP A 40 10.50 8.82 4.39
CA ASP A 40 11.52 8.14 3.59
C ASP A 40 11.05 7.93 2.14
N LEU A 41 9.82 7.47 1.92
CA LEU A 41 9.24 7.33 0.58
C LEU A 41 9.18 8.67 -0.16
N THR A 42 8.92 9.76 0.55
CA THR A 42 8.91 11.11 -0.04
C THR A 42 10.32 11.57 -0.43
N LEU A 43 11.33 11.28 0.39
CA LEU A 43 12.73 11.62 0.11
C LEU A 43 13.33 10.79 -1.02
N HIS A 44 12.81 9.58 -1.22
CA HIS A 44 13.28 8.60 -2.19
C HIS A 44 12.22 8.27 -3.25
N SER A 45 11.54 9.31 -3.75
CA SER A 45 10.48 9.16 -4.76
C SER A 45 10.98 8.58 -6.10
N ASP A 46 12.28 8.56 -6.32
CA ASP A 46 12.94 7.92 -7.46
C ASP A 46 13.02 6.39 -7.35
N LEU A 47 12.85 5.84 -6.14
CA LEU A 47 12.94 4.40 -5.90
C LEU A 47 11.63 3.64 -6.14
N TRP A 48 10.50 4.32 -6.34
CA TRP A 48 9.20 3.66 -6.45
C TRP A 48 8.25 4.38 -7.41
N MET A 49 7.31 3.61 -7.96
CA MET A 49 6.30 4.09 -8.91
C MET A 49 4.92 4.25 -8.27
N SER A 50 4.54 3.27 -7.44
CA SER A 50 3.35 3.36 -6.58
C SER A 50 3.50 2.44 -5.38
N PHE A 51 2.70 2.66 -4.34
CA PHE A 51 2.62 1.76 -3.20
C PHE A 51 1.19 1.58 -2.70
N LEU A 52 0.97 0.50 -1.97
CA LEU A 52 -0.29 0.14 -1.34
C LEU A 52 0.00 -0.36 0.07
N PHE A 53 -0.63 0.23 1.08
CA PHE A 53 -0.57 -0.28 2.45
C PHE A 53 -1.91 -0.89 2.81
N THR A 54 -1.95 -2.18 3.11
CA THR A 54 -3.18 -2.92 3.37
C THR A 54 -2.89 -4.16 4.23
N LYS A 55 -3.89 -5.00 4.45
CA LYS A 55 -3.71 -6.31 5.06
C LYS A 55 -2.90 -7.25 4.15
N PRO A 56 -2.35 -8.33 4.72
CA PRO A 56 -1.81 -9.42 3.96
C PRO A 56 -2.78 -9.92 2.91
N ILE A 57 -2.30 -10.11 1.70
CA ILE A 57 -3.03 -10.85 0.69
C ILE A 57 -2.68 -12.33 0.86
N PHE A 58 -3.42 -13.02 1.72
CA PHE A 58 -3.41 -14.48 1.80
C PHE A 58 -4.52 -15.08 0.93
N ALA A 59 -4.25 -16.23 0.32
CA ALA A 59 -5.27 -17.03 -0.38
C ALA A 59 -6.23 -17.72 0.61
N PRO A 60 -7.50 -18.01 0.24
CA PRO A 60 -8.03 -18.06 -1.11
C PRO A 60 -9.14 -17.02 -1.34
N ASP A 61 -8.76 -15.81 -1.77
CA ASP A 61 -9.68 -14.91 -2.47
C ASP A 61 -9.33 -14.91 -3.97
N GLU A 62 -9.88 -15.90 -4.67
CA GLU A 62 -9.65 -16.11 -6.11
C GLU A 62 -10.13 -14.93 -6.98
N HIS A 63 -10.99 -14.05 -6.44
CA HIS A 63 -11.61 -12.93 -7.15
C HIS A 63 -11.03 -11.55 -6.82
N GLY A 64 -10.21 -11.44 -5.79
CA GLY A 64 -9.14 -10.45 -5.78
C GLY A 64 -9.05 -9.62 -4.52
N LEU A 65 -7.95 -9.85 -3.80
CA LEU A 65 -7.27 -8.87 -2.96
C LEU A 65 -8.07 -8.38 -1.75
N SER A 66 -9.25 -8.95 -1.46
CA SER A 66 -10.17 -8.47 -0.44
C SER A 66 -10.49 -6.96 -0.57
N PHE A 67 -10.51 -6.40 -1.80
CA PHE A 67 -10.91 -5.00 -2.01
C PHE A 67 -12.28 -4.70 -1.38
N GLY A 68 -13.20 -5.68 -1.38
CA GLY A 68 -14.45 -5.59 -0.62
C GLY A 68 -14.23 -5.35 0.87
N GLY A 69 -13.34 -6.11 1.51
CA GLY A 69 -12.98 -5.92 2.92
C GLY A 69 -12.27 -4.58 3.19
N LEU A 70 -11.43 -4.12 2.26
CA LEU A 70 -10.83 -2.78 2.31
C LEU A 70 -11.91 -1.69 2.23
N VAL A 71 -12.83 -1.80 1.27
CA VAL A 71 -13.94 -0.86 1.10
C VAL A 71 -14.86 -0.87 2.32
N ASP A 72 -15.23 -2.04 2.84
CA ASP A 72 -16.05 -2.17 4.05
C ASP A 72 -15.36 -1.53 5.26
N THR A 73 -14.04 -1.68 5.37
CA THR A 73 -13.25 -1.03 6.42
C THR A 73 -13.25 0.49 6.25
N LEU A 74 -12.97 0.99 5.05
CA LEU A 74 -12.98 2.44 4.78
C LEU A 74 -14.37 3.04 5.00
N LEU A 75 -15.44 2.31 4.66
CA LEU A 75 -16.82 2.68 4.95
C LEU A 75 -17.08 2.70 6.46
N ALA A 76 -16.60 1.71 7.22
CA ALA A 76 -16.72 1.68 8.67
C ALA A 76 -16.00 2.87 9.31
N MET A 77 -14.78 3.20 8.86
CA MET A 77 -14.01 4.36 9.30
C MET A 77 -14.72 5.67 8.98
N ALA A 78 -15.24 5.83 7.76
CA ALA A 78 -15.95 7.03 7.33
C ALA A 78 -17.27 7.26 8.10
N ASN A 79 -17.91 6.17 8.52
CA ASN A 79 -19.14 6.24 9.34
C ASN A 79 -18.85 6.26 10.85
N TYR A 80 -17.59 6.14 11.28
CA TYR A 80 -17.22 6.24 12.68
C TYR A 80 -17.51 7.66 13.18
N ARG A 81 -18.27 7.75 14.28
CA ARG A 81 -18.56 9.04 14.92
C ARG A 81 -17.39 9.39 15.83
N PRO A 82 -16.85 10.62 15.74
CA PRO A 82 -15.81 11.08 16.66
C PRO A 82 -16.28 10.88 18.11
N MET A 83 -15.58 10.03 18.85
CA MET A 83 -15.79 9.91 20.29
C MET A 83 -15.00 11.00 21.01
N PRO A 84 -15.47 11.48 22.18
CA PRO A 84 -14.69 12.41 23.01
C PRO A 84 -13.32 11.81 23.33
N GLU A 85 -12.27 12.63 23.36
CA GLU A 85 -10.89 12.20 23.69
C GLU A 85 -10.79 11.41 25.01
N SER A 86 -11.72 11.63 25.94
CA SER A 86 -11.84 10.90 27.21
C SER A 86 -12.33 9.46 27.08
N SER A 87 -12.69 9.02 25.88
CA SER A 87 -13.23 7.69 25.63
C SER A 87 -12.11 6.65 25.64
N MET A 88 -12.19 5.68 26.53
CA MET A 88 -11.23 4.56 26.60
C MET A 88 -11.24 3.66 25.36
N ILE A 89 -12.24 3.82 24.47
CA ILE A 89 -12.50 2.97 23.32
C ILE A 89 -12.54 3.88 22.07
N HIS A 90 -11.40 4.00 21.38
CA HIS A 90 -11.29 4.64 20.05
C HIS A 90 -11.19 3.53 19.01
N PHE A 91 -12.19 3.33 18.15
CA PHE A 91 -12.17 2.18 17.24
C PHE A 91 -12.83 2.49 15.91
N VAL A 92 -12.01 2.83 14.90
CA VAL A 92 -11.68 1.94 13.76
C VAL A 92 -10.34 2.42 13.19
N ALA A 93 -9.22 1.81 13.58
CA ALA A 93 -7.95 2.09 12.94
C ALA A 93 -7.89 1.38 11.59
N TYR A 94 -7.29 2.01 10.58
CA TYR A 94 -7.04 1.35 9.29
C TYR A 94 -6.21 0.07 9.53
N PRO A 95 -6.72 -1.14 9.23
CA PRO A 95 -6.13 -2.39 9.72
C PRO A 95 -5.00 -2.89 8.80
N GLY A 96 -4.28 -1.98 8.14
CA GLY A 96 -3.12 -2.32 7.33
C GLY A 96 -1.89 -2.55 8.20
N ASP A 97 -1.14 -3.57 7.83
CA ASP A 97 0.13 -4.03 8.43
C ASP A 97 1.15 -4.46 7.36
N THR A 98 0.82 -4.36 6.08
CA THR A 98 1.66 -4.82 4.98
C THR A 98 1.79 -3.71 3.95
N LEU A 99 3.04 -3.36 3.59
CA LEU A 99 3.35 -2.36 2.56
C LEU A 99 3.80 -3.07 1.29
N TYR A 100 3.13 -2.79 0.18
CA TYR A 100 3.51 -3.24 -1.17
C TYR A 100 4.06 -2.05 -1.95
N ILE A 101 5.28 -2.15 -2.49
CA ILE A 101 5.90 -1.13 -3.34
C ILE A 101 6.09 -1.71 -4.74
N LEU A 102 5.59 -1.02 -5.77
CA LEU A 102 5.91 -1.29 -7.16
C LEU A 102 7.11 -0.44 -7.58
N THR A 103 8.12 -1.08 -8.15
CA THR A 103 9.32 -0.41 -8.64
C THR A 103 9.86 -1.06 -9.91
N GLU A 104 10.89 -0.45 -10.50
CA GLU A 104 11.63 -1.00 -11.62
C GLU A 104 12.57 -2.13 -11.16
N ASN A 105 12.70 -3.17 -11.99
CA ASN A 105 13.61 -4.29 -11.74
C ASN A 105 15.07 -3.88 -12.01
N GLN A 106 15.64 -3.06 -11.14
CA GLN A 106 17.05 -2.67 -11.16
C GLN A 106 17.70 -2.98 -9.81
N ASP A 107 18.83 -3.69 -9.83
CA ASP A 107 19.53 -4.14 -8.62
C ASP A 107 19.83 -3.01 -7.62
N THR A 108 20.21 -1.83 -8.12
CA THR A 108 20.51 -0.65 -7.29
C THR A 108 19.28 -0.10 -6.59
N ILE A 109 18.12 -0.12 -7.24
CA ILE A 109 16.84 0.34 -6.68
C ILE A 109 16.36 -0.67 -5.65
N VAL A 110 16.35 -1.95 -6.02
CA VAL A 110 15.94 -3.06 -5.15
C VAL A 110 16.81 -3.10 -3.89
N SER A 111 18.13 -2.97 -4.02
CA SER A 111 19.02 -2.96 -2.86
C SER A 111 18.73 -1.81 -1.89
N GLN A 112 18.45 -0.61 -2.39
CA GLN A 112 18.12 0.54 -1.54
C GLN A 112 16.78 0.34 -0.83
N LEU A 113 15.78 -0.21 -1.52
CA LEU A 113 14.48 -0.54 -0.94
C LEU A 113 14.58 -1.65 0.12
N LEU A 114 15.50 -2.61 -0.03
CA LEU A 114 15.79 -3.60 1.01
C LEU A 114 16.42 -2.97 2.25
N ASP A 115 17.32 -1.99 2.08
CA ASP A 115 17.91 -1.27 3.20
C ASP A 115 16.88 -0.41 3.95
N LEU A 116 15.91 0.18 3.24
CA LEU A 116 14.74 0.80 3.85
C LEU A 116 13.91 -0.19 4.66
N GLY A 117 13.69 -1.40 4.15
CA GLY A 117 12.99 -2.46 4.91
C GLY A 117 13.66 -2.79 6.24
N LYS A 118 14.99 -2.87 6.26
CA LYS A 118 15.77 -3.05 7.50
C LYS A 118 15.62 -1.85 8.44
N LYS A 119 15.67 -0.63 7.89
CA LYS A 119 15.49 0.61 8.66
C LYS A 119 14.12 0.65 9.33
N TRP A 120 13.06 0.29 8.60
CA TRP A 120 11.69 0.22 9.09
C TRP A 120 11.39 -1.02 9.93
N ARG A 121 12.38 -1.90 10.10
CA ARG A 121 12.29 -3.12 10.90
C ARG A 121 11.11 -4.00 10.48
N ALA A 122 10.95 -4.19 9.18
CA ALA A 122 10.01 -5.19 8.67
C ALA A 122 10.45 -6.58 9.12
N ASP A 123 9.48 -7.40 9.57
CA ASP A 123 9.73 -8.77 10.02
C ASP A 123 10.15 -9.67 8.84
N SER A 124 9.53 -9.45 7.68
CA SER A 124 9.92 -10.08 6.43
C SER A 124 9.81 -9.12 5.24
N VAL A 125 10.63 -9.37 4.22
CA VAL A 125 10.61 -8.64 2.96
C VAL A 125 10.66 -9.63 1.80
N ASP A 126 9.64 -9.60 0.94
CA ASP A 126 9.51 -10.49 -0.22
C ASP A 126 9.59 -9.70 -1.53
N ILE A 127 10.33 -10.23 -2.51
CA ILE A 127 10.45 -9.63 -3.84
C ILE A 127 9.78 -10.55 -4.85
N THR A 128 8.87 -10.00 -5.65
CA THR A 128 8.16 -10.74 -6.70
C THR A 128 8.36 -10.09 -8.06
N ASP A 129 8.81 -10.90 -9.02
CA ASP A 129 8.91 -10.54 -10.43
C ASP A 129 7.86 -11.27 -11.28
N GLY A 130 7.81 -10.94 -12.58
CA GLY A 130 6.89 -11.57 -13.54
C GLY A 130 7.18 -13.04 -13.84
N ASN A 131 8.35 -13.57 -13.48
CA ASN A 131 8.85 -14.89 -13.85
C ASN A 131 8.75 -15.95 -12.73
N ASN A 132 8.47 -15.55 -11.49
CA ASN A 132 8.46 -16.46 -10.34
C ASN A 132 7.16 -17.30 -10.19
N GLU A 133 7.21 -18.63 -10.38
CA GLU A 133 6.07 -19.53 -10.63
C GLU A 133 5.26 -20.00 -9.39
N GLU A 134 5.61 -19.55 -8.18
CA GLU A 134 4.98 -20.05 -6.94
C GLU A 134 3.54 -19.55 -6.73
N TYR A 135 2.67 -20.38 -6.14
CA TYR A 135 1.21 -20.17 -6.11
C TYR A 135 0.78 -18.90 -5.35
N GLY A 136 1.47 -18.53 -4.25
CA GLY A 136 1.25 -17.26 -3.53
C GLY A 136 1.59 -16.02 -4.37
N LEU A 137 2.53 -16.16 -5.29
CA LEU A 137 3.03 -15.10 -6.17
C LEU A 137 2.08 -14.80 -7.33
N ARG A 138 1.08 -15.65 -7.61
CA ARG A 138 0.05 -15.35 -8.62
C ARG A 138 -0.81 -14.15 -8.23
N LEU A 139 -1.05 -13.94 -6.93
CA LEU A 139 -1.79 -12.79 -6.41
C LEU A 139 -0.95 -11.51 -6.46
N GLN A 140 0.34 -11.61 -6.14
CA GLN A 140 1.30 -10.51 -6.31
C GLN A 140 1.51 -10.16 -7.78
N ARG A 141 1.55 -11.13 -8.69
CA ARG A 141 1.53 -10.88 -10.15
C ARG A 141 0.25 -10.19 -10.60
N ARG A 142 -0.92 -10.56 -10.06
CA ARG A 142 -2.18 -9.85 -10.36
C ARG A 142 -2.18 -8.42 -9.82
N LEU A 143 -1.63 -8.19 -8.63
CA LEU A 143 -1.41 -6.84 -8.11
C LEU A 143 -0.50 -6.03 -9.01
N GLN A 144 0.64 -6.62 -9.39
CA GLN A 144 1.59 -6.00 -10.28
C GLN A 144 0.94 -5.61 -11.61
N MET A 145 0.23 -6.54 -12.27
CA MET A 145 -0.49 -6.25 -13.51
C MET A 145 -1.54 -5.14 -13.35
N ARG A 146 -2.25 -5.07 -12.21
CA ARG A 146 -3.25 -4.02 -11.96
C ARG A 146 -2.62 -2.66 -11.65
N LEU A 147 -1.52 -2.64 -10.89
CA LEU A 147 -0.76 -1.42 -10.63
C LEU A 147 -0.09 -0.91 -11.91
N GLN A 148 0.49 -1.80 -12.72
CA GLN A 148 1.03 -1.49 -14.05
C GLN A 148 -0.06 -0.99 -15.00
N GLY A 149 -1.20 -1.69 -15.10
CA GLY A 149 -2.31 -1.25 -15.94
C GLY A 149 -2.95 0.08 -15.51
N GLY A 150 -2.84 0.45 -14.22
CA GLY A 150 -3.20 1.77 -13.73
C GLY A 150 -2.19 2.87 -14.07
N LEU A 151 -0.92 2.50 -14.31
CA LEU A 151 0.17 3.38 -14.74
C LEU A 151 0.25 3.53 -16.26
N GLU A 152 -0.40 2.66 -17.04
CA GLU A 152 -0.45 2.68 -18.51
C GLU A 152 -1.35 3.79 -19.12
N GLY A 153 -1.82 4.73 -18.30
CA GLY A 153 -2.40 5.99 -18.79
C GLY A 153 -1.35 6.85 -19.51
N GLU A 154 -1.51 6.98 -20.84
CA GLU A 154 -0.72 7.76 -21.80
C GLU A 154 0.82 7.62 -21.74
N SER A 155 1.27 6.52 -22.35
CA SER A 155 2.44 6.43 -23.24
C SER A 155 3.83 6.72 -22.65
N PHE A 156 4.40 5.84 -21.82
CA PHE A 156 5.88 5.75 -21.66
C PHE A 156 6.46 4.38 -21.26
N TRP A 157 5.66 3.30 -21.12
CA TRP A 157 6.07 2.14 -20.30
C TRP A 157 6.31 0.81 -21.02
N GLU A 158 6.32 0.74 -22.36
CA GLU A 158 6.45 -0.52 -23.11
C GLU A 158 7.81 -1.27 -22.97
N GLN A 159 8.74 -0.84 -22.11
CA GLN A 159 10.09 -1.43 -22.05
C GLN A 159 10.73 -1.62 -20.66
N ARG A 160 9.99 -1.51 -19.55
CA ARG A 160 10.58 -1.67 -18.19
C ARG A 160 9.98 -2.85 -17.43
N ASP A 161 10.83 -3.83 -17.11
CA ASP A 161 10.48 -4.92 -16.20
C ASP A 161 10.25 -4.36 -14.79
N GLY A 162 9.12 -4.71 -14.16
CA GLY A 162 8.76 -4.27 -12.82
C GLY A 162 8.88 -5.38 -11.78
N VAL A 163 9.03 -5.00 -10.51
CA VAL A 163 8.95 -5.90 -9.36
C VAL A 163 8.08 -5.29 -8.27
N VAL A 164 7.43 -6.15 -7.48
CA VAL A 164 6.72 -5.77 -6.26
C VAL A 164 7.53 -6.22 -5.06
N ILE A 165 7.82 -5.30 -4.15
CA ILE A 165 8.45 -5.58 -2.86
C ILE A 165 7.38 -5.46 -1.77
N ALA A 166 7.20 -6.53 -1.00
CA ALA A 166 6.27 -6.58 0.12
C ALA A 166 7.03 -6.52 1.45
N TYR A 167 6.59 -5.68 2.37
CA TYR A 167 7.11 -5.53 3.72
C TYR A 167 6.02 -5.89 4.71
N TRP A 168 6.35 -6.76 5.66
CA TRP A 168 5.40 -7.35 6.60
C TRP A 168 5.78 -7.02 8.04
N TRP A 169 4.77 -6.77 8.87
CA TRP A 169 4.92 -6.55 10.31
C TRP A 169 3.84 -7.36 11.04
N ASP A 170 4.24 -8.45 11.70
CA ASP A 170 3.35 -9.38 12.45
C ASP A 170 3.03 -8.88 13.88
#